data_AF-A0A3B9PZK3-F1
#
_entry.id   AF-A0A3B9PZK3-F1
#
_cell.length_a   1.000
_cell.length_b   1.000
_cell.length_c   1.000
_cell.angle_alpha   90.00
_cell.angle_beta   90.00
_cell.angle_gamma   90.00
#
_symmetry.space_group_name_H-M   'P 1'
#
loop_
_entity.id
_entity.type
_entity.pdbx_description
1 polymer ?
#
loop_
_entity_poly.entity_id
_entity_poly.type
_entity_poly.pdbx_seq_one_letter_code
_entity_poly.pdbx_strand_id
1 'polypeptide(L)'
;SAIPELEGCAIIREVHIYGQSLQFGAEKDGAAQHLGLGSSLIEKAAALSKERGFQKLAVIAAIGTRQYYKERGFNGGNLYMVREL
;
A
#
# COMPACT_ATOMS: atom_id res chain seq x y z
N SER A 1 10.62 -8.60 -17.43
CA SER A 1 10.55 -9.09 -16.02
C SER A 1 10.33 -10.59 -16.04
N ALA A 2 10.82 -11.36 -15.05
CA ALA A 2 10.47 -12.79 -14.90
C ALA A 2 9.00 -13.01 -14.49
N ILE A 3 8.33 -11.96 -14.01
CA ILE A 3 6.91 -11.96 -13.64
C ILE A 3 6.20 -10.92 -14.52
N PRO A 4 5.32 -11.33 -15.46
CA PRO A 4 4.62 -10.40 -16.36
C PRO A 4 3.82 -9.32 -15.63
N GLU A 5 3.19 -9.65 -14.49
CA GLU A 5 2.41 -8.70 -13.68
C GLU A 5 3.24 -7.52 -13.13
N LEU A 6 4.57 -7.61 -13.12
CA LEU A 6 5.48 -6.57 -12.60
C LEU A 6 6.20 -5.80 -13.69
N GLU A 7 5.91 -6.06 -14.97
CA GLU A 7 6.54 -5.34 -16.06
C GLU A 7 6.23 -3.83 -16.00
N GLY A 8 7.27 -3.00 -16.05
CA GLY A 8 7.14 -1.54 -15.95
C GLY A 8 6.68 -1.02 -14.59
N CYS A 9 6.62 -1.87 -13.55
CA CYS A 9 6.16 -1.50 -12.22
C CYS A 9 7.32 -1.21 -11.27
N ALA A 10 7.18 -0.16 -10.46
CA ALA A 10 7.81 -0.13 -9.14
C ALA A 10 7.04 -1.06 -8.19
N ILE A 11 7.67 -1.51 -7.09
CA ILE A 11 7.04 -2.45 -6.15
C ILE A 11 7.11 -1.96 -4.70
N ILE A 12 5.94 -1.93 -4.06
CA ILE A 12 5.81 -1.90 -2.60
C ILE A 12 5.80 -3.35 -2.11
N ARG A 13 6.85 -3.75 -1.41
CA ARG A 13 6.93 -5.11 -0.83
C ARG A 13 6.20 -5.21 0.50
N GLU A 14 6.15 -4.12 1.26
CA GLU A 14 5.53 -4.07 2.58
C GLU A 14 5.17 -2.61 2.91
N VAL A 15 4.04 -2.44 3.61
CA VAL A 15 3.70 -1.21 4.34
C VAL A 15 3.39 -1.64 5.76
N HIS A 16 4.19 -1.17 6.71
CA HIS A 16 4.02 -1.49 8.12
C HIS A 16 3.85 -0.21 8.91
N ILE A 17 2.76 -0.11 9.68
CA ILE A 17 2.53 0.98 10.62
C ILE A 17 2.57 0.39 12.02
N TYR A 18 3.54 0.82 12.81
CA TYR A 18 3.56 0.49 14.23
C TYR A 18 2.50 1.30 14.96
N GLY A 19 1.56 0.61 15.62
CA GLY A 19 0.66 1.21 16.59
C GLY A 19 1.17 1.05 18.02
N GLN A 20 0.61 1.78 18.97
CA GLN A 20 0.68 1.36 20.37
C GLN A 20 -0.14 0.08 20.54
N SER A 21 0.39 -0.95 21.21
CA SER A 21 -0.40 -2.11 21.65
C SER A 21 -1.55 -1.62 22.52
N LEU A 22 -2.72 -1.42 21.93
CA LEU A 22 -3.93 -1.11 22.68
C LEU A 22 -4.28 -2.36 23.49
N GLN A 23 -4.09 -2.28 24.81
CA GLN A 23 -4.76 -3.18 25.73
C GLN A 23 -6.26 -3.10 25.44
N PHE A 24 -6.87 -4.25 25.19
CA PHE A 24 -8.31 -4.41 24.98
C PHE A 24 -9.07 -3.65 26.10
N GLY A 25 -9.88 -2.65 25.73
CA GLY A 25 -10.85 -2.02 26.65
C GLY A 25 -10.73 -0.51 26.87
N ALA A 26 -9.76 0.20 26.29
CA ALA A 26 -9.71 1.66 26.38
C ALA A 26 -9.86 2.29 24.99
N GLU A 27 -11.06 2.74 24.67
CA GLU A 27 -11.25 3.73 23.60
C GLU A 27 -10.46 4.99 23.98
N LYS A 28 -9.32 5.21 23.31
CA LYS A 28 -8.60 6.48 23.36
C LYS A 28 -8.04 6.82 21.99
N ASP A 29 -8.08 8.12 21.70
CA ASP A 29 -7.68 8.90 20.52
C ASP A 29 -6.44 8.47 19.70
N GLY A 30 -5.67 7.47 20.10
CA GLY A 30 -4.47 7.00 19.39
C GLY A 30 -4.77 6.20 18.10
N ALA A 31 -5.92 5.52 18.01
CA ALA A 31 -6.32 4.83 16.77
C ALA A 31 -6.58 5.82 15.61
N ALA A 32 -7.08 7.01 15.92
CA ALA A 32 -7.27 8.10 14.95
C ALA A 32 -5.92 8.71 14.51
N GLN A 33 -4.88 8.70 15.35
CA GLN A 33 -3.55 9.24 15.01
C GLN A 33 -2.82 8.43 13.92
N HIS A 34 -3.17 7.16 13.70
CA HIS A 34 -2.61 6.35 12.61
C HIS A 34 -3.48 6.32 11.35
N LEU A 35 -4.65 6.96 11.37
CA LEU A 35 -5.64 6.95 10.31
C LEU A 35 -5.18 7.86 9.14
N GLY A 36 -4.11 7.45 8.44
CA GLY A 36 -3.59 8.20 7.30
C GLY A 36 -2.14 7.93 6.96
N LEU A 37 -1.30 7.54 7.94
CA LEU A 37 0.13 7.32 7.72
C LEU A 37 0.42 6.29 6.62
N GLY A 38 -0.30 5.17 6.63
CA GLY A 38 -0.17 4.15 5.59
C GLY A 38 -0.50 4.70 4.20
N SER A 39 -1.55 5.52 4.08
CA SER A 39 -1.89 6.20 2.83
C SER A 39 -0.79 7.16 2.40
N SER A 40 -0.26 7.98 3.33
CA SER A 40 0.80 8.94 3.03
C SER A 40 2.09 8.25 2.56
N LEU A 41 2.44 7.11 3.14
CA LEU A 41 3.58 6.31 2.69
C LEU A 41 3.38 5.77 1.28
N ILE A 42 2.17 5.29 0.97
CA ILE A 42 1.81 4.80 -0.37
C ILE A 42 1.89 5.93 -1.40
N GLU A 43 1.33 7.11 -1.10
CA GLU A 43 1.41 8.27 -2.00
C GLU A 43 2.85 8.76 -2.20
N LYS A 44 3.67 8.73 -1.14
CA LYS A 44 5.08 9.08 -1.26
C LYS A 44 5.83 8.09 -2.16
N ALA A 45 5.54 6.79 -2.02
CA ALA A 45 6.10 5.76 -2.90
C ALA A 45 5.66 5.95 -4.36
N ALA A 46 4.39 6.30 -4.58
CA ALA A 46 3.85 6.61 -5.91
C ALA A 46 4.57 7.80 -6.56
N ALA A 47 4.72 8.92 -5.84
CA ALA A 47 5.43 10.09 -6.33
C ALA A 47 6.89 9.77 -6.70
N LEU A 48 7.62 9.08 -5.81
CA LEU A 48 9.01 8.67 -6.03
C LEU A 48 9.16 7.69 -7.21
N SER A 49 8.15 6.85 -7.45
CA SER A 49 8.14 5.91 -8.57
C SER A 49 7.92 6.64 -9.89
N LYS A 50 6.99 7.60 -9.92
CA LYS A 50 6.75 8.46 -11.09
C LYS A 50 7.96 9.30 -11.46
N GLU A 51 8.62 9.91 -10.47
CA GLU A 51 9.88 10.66 -10.66
C GLU A 51 11.00 9.80 -11.28
N ARG A 52 10.97 8.49 -11.05
CA ARG A 52 11.94 7.52 -11.60
C ARG A 52 11.51 6.92 -12.95
N GLY A 53 10.40 7.38 -13.52
CA GLY A 53 9.91 6.96 -14.83
C GLY A 53 9.07 5.67 -14.83
N PHE A 54 8.64 5.18 -13.66
CA PHE A 54 7.69 4.07 -13.60
C PHE A 54 6.27 4.55 -13.92
N GLN A 55 5.54 3.73 -14.68
CA GLN A 55 4.16 4.00 -15.06
C GLN A 55 3.16 3.36 -14.10
N LYS A 56 3.62 2.38 -13.32
CA LYS A 56 2.78 1.54 -12.47
C LYS A 56 3.44 1.27 -11.13
N LEU A 57 2.62 1.01 -10.14
CA LEU A 57 3.01 0.61 -8.81
C LEU A 57 2.30 -0.69 -8.44
N ALA A 58 3.07 -1.73 -8.19
CA ALA A 58 2.59 -3.01 -7.70
C ALA A 58 2.73 -3.09 -6.18
N VAL A 59 1.80 -3.78 -5.52
CA VAL A 59 1.87 -4.07 -4.09
C VAL A 59 1.57 -5.53 -3.78
N ILE A 60 2.33 -6.09 -2.84
CA ILE A 60 2.03 -7.39 -2.25
C ILE A 60 0.88 -7.20 -1.26
N ALA A 61 -0.30 -7.72 -1.59
CA ALA A 61 -1.50 -7.57 -0.76
C ALA A 61 -2.01 -8.94 -0.28
N ALA A 62 -1.89 -9.20 1.02
CA ALA A 62 -2.57 -10.31 1.67
C ALA A 62 -4.10 -10.15 1.48
N ILE A 63 -4.83 -11.26 1.41
CA ILE A 63 -6.28 -11.28 1.10
C ILE A 63 -7.06 -10.29 2.00
N GLY A 64 -6.78 -10.27 3.31
CA GLY A 64 -7.44 -9.37 4.27
C GLY A 64 -7.09 -7.87 4.13
N THR A 65 -6.06 -7.53 3.35
CA THR A 65 -5.63 -6.14 3.08
C THR A 65 -6.02 -5.64 1.70
N ARG A 66 -6.58 -6.49 0.83
CA ARG A 66 -6.90 -6.11 -0.55
C ARG A 66 -7.89 -4.94 -0.63
N GLN A 67 -8.89 -4.90 0.26
CA GLN A 67 -9.86 -3.80 0.28
C GLN A 67 -9.21 -2.45 0.58
N TYR A 68 -8.26 -2.42 1.52
CA TYR A 68 -7.48 -1.22 1.86
C TYR A 68 -6.72 -0.67 0.63
N TYR A 69 -6.14 -1.54 -0.19
CA TYR A 69 -5.46 -1.14 -1.41
C TYR A 69 -6.43 -0.77 -2.55
N LYS A 70 -7.58 -1.45 -2.66
CA LYS A 70 -8.64 -1.10 -3.63
C LYS A 70 -9.13 0.33 -3.47
N GLU A 71 -9.39 0.74 -2.24
CA GLU A 71 -9.79 2.11 -1.89
C GLU A 71 -8.73 3.17 -2.28
N ARG A 72 -7.49 2.74 -2.54
CA ARG A 72 -6.35 3.59 -2.92
C ARG A 72 -5.96 3.45 -4.39
N GLY A 73 -6.86 2.89 -5.21
CA GLY A 73 -6.72 2.79 -6.67
C GLY A 73 -5.92 1.57 -7.15
N PHE A 74 -5.55 0.65 -6.26
CA PHE A 74 -4.93 -0.60 -6.67
C PHE A 74 -5.99 -1.61 -7.09
N ASN A 75 -5.78 -2.25 -8.24
CA ASN A 75 -6.71 -3.19 -8.84
C ASN A 75 -5.96 -4.37 -9.46
N GLY A 76 -6.71 -5.44 -9.77
CA GLY A 76 -6.21 -6.56 -10.57
C GLY A 76 -5.04 -7.34 -9.95
N GLY A 77 -4.58 -8.33 -10.72
CA GLY A 77 -3.44 -9.21 -10.45
C GLY A 77 -3.69 -10.35 -9.46
N ASN A 78 -3.17 -11.53 -9.81
CA ASN A 78 -3.33 -12.74 -8.99
C ASN A 78 -2.41 -12.70 -7.77
N LEU A 79 -1.16 -12.24 -7.98
CA LEU A 79 -0.12 -12.21 -6.94
C LEU A 79 0.10 -10.80 -6.38
N TYR A 80 -0.08 -9.77 -7.21
CA TYR A 80 0.14 -8.37 -6.86
C TYR A 80 -1.08 -7.53 -7.22
N MET A 81 -1.39 -6.51 -6.45
CA MET A 81 -2.33 -5.48 -6.89
C MET A 81 -1.59 -4.32 -7.54
N VAL A 82 -2.15 -3.74 -8.61
CA VAL A 82 -1.46 -2.72 -9.41
C VAL A 82 -2.27 -1.43 -9.47
N ARG A 83 -1.57 -0.31 -9.37
CA ARG A 83 -2.10 1.04 -9.56
C ARG A 83 -1.29 1.76 -10.64
N GLU A 84 -1.96 2.44 -11.56
CA GLU A 84 -1.33 3.34 -12.54
C GLU A 84 -0.90 4.66 -11.84
N LEU A 85 0.23 5.27 -12.26
CA LEU A 85 0.89 6.41 -11.59
C LEU A 85 0.77 7.76 -12.32
#